data_AF-A0A7E4V793-F1
#
_entry.id   AF-A0A7E4V793-F1
#
_cell.length_a   1.000
_cell.length_b   1.000
_cell.length_c   1.000
_cell.angle_alpha   90.00
_cell.angle_beta   90.00
_cell.angle_gamma   90.00
#
_symmetry.space_group_name_H-M   'P 1'
#
loop_
_entity.id
_entity.type
_entity.pdbx_description
1 polymer ?
#
loop_
_entity_poly.entity_id
_entity_poly.type
_entity_poly.pdbx_seq_one_letter_code
_entity_poly.pdbx_strand_id
1 'polypeptide(L)'
;MGQKWSMIVFARHLRQVDVVGPPNSGKTTLLKAIHCHYGIDPADVVSYRDQIWCTLATTVYQVGVHKGLKSPEWDQFKARYQIGTIPPLDVLHSVRAICVQIQEETDDDYFDLFEKFSPGITKYLTKLAIICRDNYEPTHDDILSFQGAKIKSVSAVIDQVPFKFCDRGFPPSTFFPSARREFVVFCINSLAIKTGYSYSFSMLEAVLGHKTYKKSLVGIIFTKIDLLLNARDTLHTYFETDSAEIVKGAITQQVQDQFDDDRIIHIGFVNSMDPSTVNVALQMVIQHVGEN
;
A
#
# COMPACT_ATOMS: atom_id res chain seq x y z
N MET A 1 0.07 -22.41 -33.51
CA MET A 1 -0.48 -21.06 -33.80
C MET A 1 -1.62 -20.73 -32.83
N GLY A 2 -1.34 -20.55 -31.53
CA GLY A 2 -2.43 -20.44 -30.52
C GLY A 2 -2.22 -19.46 -29.36
N GLN A 3 -1.11 -18.72 -29.30
CA GLN A 3 -0.78 -17.86 -28.14
C GLN A 3 -0.82 -16.34 -28.40
N LYS A 4 -1.03 -15.90 -29.65
CA LYS A 4 -1.11 -14.45 -29.97
C LYS A 4 -2.51 -13.85 -29.87
N TRP A 5 -3.55 -14.67 -29.85
CA TRP A 5 -4.95 -14.21 -29.80
C TRP A 5 -5.43 -13.89 -28.38
N SER A 6 -4.83 -14.44 -27.32
CA SER A 6 -5.22 -14.15 -25.93
C SER A 6 -4.82 -12.75 -25.48
N MET A 7 -3.65 -12.23 -25.87
CA MET A 7 -3.21 -10.88 -25.48
C MET A 7 -4.02 -9.75 -26.15
N ILE A 8 -4.47 -9.94 -27.39
CA ILE A 8 -5.20 -8.89 -28.14
C ILE A 8 -6.64 -8.75 -27.63
N VAL A 9 -7.26 -9.84 -27.16
CA VAL A 9 -8.59 -9.80 -26.52
C VAL A 9 -8.50 -9.24 -25.10
N PHE A 10 -7.47 -9.59 -24.31
CA PHE A 10 -7.21 -8.99 -23.00
C PHE A 10 -7.08 -7.46 -23.06
N ALA A 11 -6.40 -6.93 -24.07
CA ALA A 11 -6.20 -5.49 -24.21
C ALA A 11 -7.47 -4.69 -24.55
N ARG A 12 -8.49 -5.32 -25.16
CA ARG A 12 -9.75 -4.64 -25.51
C ARG A 12 -10.76 -4.57 -24.36
N HIS A 13 -10.56 -5.33 -23.28
CA HIS A 13 -11.49 -5.39 -22.14
C HIS A 13 -10.81 -5.08 -20.80
N LEU A 14 -9.53 -4.67 -20.81
CA LEU A 14 -8.82 -4.22 -19.63
C LEU A 14 -9.43 -2.91 -19.10
N ARG A 15 -10.06 -2.97 -17.93
CA ARG A 15 -10.65 -1.81 -17.26
C ARG A 15 -9.58 -1.15 -16.40
N GLN A 16 -9.23 0.09 -16.71
CA GLN A 16 -8.26 0.85 -15.90
C GLN A 16 -8.97 1.58 -14.76
N VAL A 17 -8.43 1.44 -13.55
CA VAL A 17 -8.88 2.15 -12.35
C VAL A 17 -7.73 3.01 -11.84
N ASP A 18 -7.93 4.32 -11.80
CA ASP A 18 -6.94 5.21 -11.19
C ASP A 18 -7.20 5.30 -9.68
N VAL A 19 -6.17 4.99 -8.88
CA VAL A 19 -6.19 5.12 -7.43
C VAL A 19 -5.52 6.44 -7.06
N VAL A 20 -6.29 7.34 -6.46
CA VAL A 20 -5.90 8.73 -6.15
C VAL A 20 -6.22 9.04 -4.70
N GLY A 21 -5.64 10.13 -4.18
CA GLY A 21 -5.90 10.61 -2.83
C GLY A 21 -4.66 11.19 -2.15
N PRO A 22 -4.83 11.77 -0.95
CA PRO A 22 -3.75 12.46 -0.23
C PRO A 22 -2.52 11.58 0.06
N PRO A 23 -1.36 12.17 0.35
CA PRO A 23 -0.26 11.44 1.00
C PRO A 23 -0.78 10.68 2.23
N ASN A 24 -0.24 9.49 2.48
CA ASN A 24 -0.61 8.64 3.61
C ASN A 24 -2.07 8.14 3.66
N SER A 25 -2.84 8.31 2.58
CA SER A 25 -4.22 7.82 2.46
C SER A 25 -4.37 6.31 2.25
N GLY A 26 -3.28 5.54 2.34
CA GLY A 26 -3.32 4.08 2.26
C GLY A 26 -3.38 3.49 0.85
N LYS A 27 -3.31 4.29 -0.22
CA LYS A 27 -3.36 3.83 -1.63
C LYS A 27 -2.46 2.63 -1.93
N THR A 28 -1.17 2.75 -1.59
CA THR A 28 -0.19 1.69 -1.84
C THR A 28 -0.52 0.41 -1.08
N THR A 29 -1.00 0.53 0.16
CA THR A 29 -1.48 -0.62 0.96
C THR A 29 -2.74 -1.23 0.36
N LEU A 30 -3.68 -0.42 -0.12
CA LEU A 30 -4.87 -0.89 -0.83
C LEU A 30 -4.49 -1.69 -2.08
N LEU A 31 -3.55 -1.19 -2.90
CA LEU A 31 -3.07 -1.89 -4.08
C LEU A 31 -2.43 -3.24 -3.74
N LYS A 32 -1.65 -3.31 -2.67
CA LYS A 32 -1.10 -4.59 -2.17
C LYS A 32 -2.19 -5.55 -1.74
N ALA A 33 -3.21 -5.05 -1.06
CA ALA A 33 -4.34 -5.86 -0.62
C ALA A 33 -5.14 -6.40 -1.80
N ILE A 34 -5.34 -5.61 -2.86
CA ILE A 34 -5.89 -6.08 -4.14
C ILE A 34 -5.04 -7.21 -4.68
N HIS A 35 -3.72 -7.03 -4.69
CA HIS A 35 -2.78 -8.02 -5.21
C HIS A 35 -2.81 -9.32 -4.42
N CYS A 36 -2.83 -9.23 -3.09
CA CYS A 36 -2.89 -10.40 -2.20
C CYS A 36 -4.25 -11.12 -2.30
N HIS A 37 -5.34 -10.37 -2.54
CA HIS A 37 -6.68 -10.94 -2.61
C HIS A 37 -6.96 -11.65 -3.93
N TYR A 38 -6.66 -11.00 -5.06
CA TYR A 38 -7.02 -11.50 -6.39
C TYR A 38 -5.90 -12.29 -7.09
N GLY A 39 -4.83 -12.60 -6.35
CA GLY A 39 -3.68 -13.33 -6.85
C GLY A 39 -2.55 -12.40 -7.25
N ILE A 40 -1.35 -12.76 -6.78
CA ILE A 40 -0.10 -12.07 -7.07
C ILE A 40 0.67 -12.81 -8.16
N ASP A 41 1.20 -12.09 -9.14
CA ASP A 41 2.09 -12.68 -10.14
C ASP A 41 3.38 -13.17 -9.44
N PRO A 42 3.86 -14.40 -9.71
CA PRO A 42 5.13 -14.87 -9.17
C PRO A 42 6.30 -13.89 -9.36
N ALA A 43 6.34 -13.15 -10.48
CA ALA A 43 7.35 -12.12 -10.72
C ALA A 43 7.25 -10.95 -9.74
N ASP A 44 6.04 -10.59 -9.32
CA ASP A 44 5.82 -9.54 -8.33
C ASP A 44 6.16 -10.03 -6.93
N VAL A 45 5.91 -11.31 -6.58
CA VAL A 45 6.39 -11.91 -5.31
C VAL A 45 7.92 -11.79 -5.20
N VAL A 46 8.63 -12.14 -6.28
CA VAL A 46 10.09 -11.99 -6.36
C VAL A 46 10.50 -10.53 -6.19
N SER A 47 9.81 -9.60 -6.86
CA SER A 47 10.07 -8.17 -6.71
C SER A 47 9.88 -7.66 -5.27
N TYR A 48 8.86 -8.13 -4.53
CA TYR A 48 8.69 -7.79 -3.12
C TYR A 48 9.80 -8.35 -2.25
N ARG A 49 10.20 -9.60 -2.49
CA ARG A 49 11.30 -10.25 -1.77
C ARG A 49 12.59 -9.44 -1.90
N ASP A 50 12.93 -9.10 -3.14
CA ASP A 50 14.14 -8.37 -3.47
C ASP A 50 14.13 -6.95 -2.84
N GLN A 51 12.97 -6.29 -2.81
CA GLN A 51 12.82 -5.01 -2.12
C GLN A 51 12.92 -5.13 -0.59
N ILE A 52 12.33 -6.17 0.02
CA ILE A 52 12.47 -6.44 1.46
C ILE A 52 13.94 -6.68 1.81
N TRP A 53 14.65 -7.51 1.04
CA TRP A 53 16.08 -7.76 1.22
C TRP A 53 16.92 -6.50 1.08
N CYS A 54 16.65 -5.69 0.05
CA CYS A 54 17.33 -4.41 -0.16
C CYS A 54 17.08 -3.43 0.99
N THR A 55 15.84 -3.28 1.45
CA THR A 55 15.52 -2.43 2.61
C THR A 55 16.24 -2.93 3.85
N LEU A 56 16.15 -4.22 4.15
CA LEU A 56 16.79 -4.81 5.32
C LEU A 56 18.31 -4.61 5.33
N ALA A 57 19.00 -4.93 4.22
CA ALA A 57 20.45 -4.73 4.10
C ALA A 57 20.82 -3.24 4.16
N THR A 58 20.03 -2.35 3.56
CA THR A 58 20.23 -0.90 3.66
C THR A 58 20.12 -0.41 5.09
N THR A 59 19.09 -0.84 5.82
CA THR A 59 18.90 -0.43 7.22
C THR A 59 20.03 -0.94 8.11
N VAL A 60 20.42 -2.22 7.96
CA VAL A 60 21.57 -2.79 8.69
C VAL A 60 22.86 -2.02 8.39
N TYR A 61 23.11 -1.68 7.13
CA TYR A 61 24.24 -0.85 6.75
C TYR A 61 24.20 0.52 7.46
N GLN A 62 23.06 1.21 7.41
CA GLN A 62 22.94 2.54 8.02
C GLN A 62 23.13 2.49 9.54
N VAL A 63 22.54 1.50 10.22
CA VAL A 63 22.69 1.31 11.66
C VAL A 63 24.14 0.95 12.02
N GLY A 64 24.77 0.04 11.27
CA GLY A 64 26.16 -0.35 11.50
C GLY A 64 27.14 0.82 11.33
N VAL A 65 26.91 1.69 10.34
CA VAL A 65 27.66 2.95 10.18
C VAL A 65 27.40 3.89 11.36
N HIS A 66 26.14 4.05 11.77
CA HIS A 66 25.76 4.93 12.87
C HIS A 66 26.37 4.50 14.21
N LYS A 67 26.39 3.20 14.49
CA LYS A 67 27.03 2.62 15.68
C LYS A 67 28.55 2.55 15.59
N GLY A 68 29.11 2.80 14.41
CA GLY A 68 30.56 2.76 14.19
C GLY A 68 31.14 1.37 14.39
N LEU A 69 30.42 0.32 13.97
CA LEU A 69 30.85 -1.08 14.11
C LEU A 69 32.25 -1.29 13.51
N LYS A 70 33.04 -2.14 14.17
CA LYS A 70 34.38 -2.53 13.74
C LYS A 70 34.55 -4.04 13.95
N SER A 71 34.26 -4.82 12.92
CA SER A 71 34.50 -6.27 12.90
C SER A 71 34.89 -6.72 11.48
N PRO A 72 35.63 -7.83 11.34
CA PRO A 72 35.91 -8.42 10.03
C PRO A 72 34.64 -8.69 9.21
N GLU A 73 33.58 -9.16 9.87
CA GLU A 73 32.27 -9.44 9.27
C GLU A 73 31.62 -8.16 8.74
N TRP A 74 31.66 -7.08 9.53
CA TRP A 74 31.16 -5.78 9.12
C TRP A 74 31.96 -5.18 7.96
N ASP A 75 33.28 -5.31 7.98
CA ASP A 75 34.15 -4.82 6.90
C ASP A 75 33.90 -5.57 5.58
N GLN A 76 33.72 -6.89 5.64
CA GLN A 76 33.34 -7.69 4.47
C GLN A 76 31.95 -7.31 3.94
N PHE A 77 30.98 -7.10 4.83
CA PHE A 77 29.66 -6.65 4.43
C PHE A 77 29.70 -5.28 3.75
N LYS A 78 30.36 -4.28 4.34
CA LYS A 78 30.52 -2.95 3.74
C LYS A 78 31.22 -2.98 2.38
N ALA A 79 32.25 -3.81 2.23
CA ALA A 79 33.01 -3.90 0.98
C ALA A 79 32.19 -4.46 -0.19
N ARG A 80 31.15 -5.25 0.12
CA ARG A 80 30.38 -5.99 -0.87
C ARG A 80 28.97 -5.47 -1.08
N TYR A 81 28.39 -4.86 -0.06
CA TYR A 81 27.04 -4.32 -0.16
C TYR A 81 27.03 -2.97 -0.87
N GLN A 82 26.38 -2.92 -2.03
CA GLN A 82 26.11 -1.67 -2.74
C GLN A 82 24.73 -1.15 -2.35
N ILE A 83 24.70 0.02 -1.69
CA ILE A 83 23.46 0.65 -1.22
C ILE A 83 22.45 0.79 -2.36
N GLY A 84 21.20 0.38 -2.12
CA GLY A 84 20.10 0.50 -3.07
C GLY A 84 20.06 -0.60 -4.14
N THR A 85 20.91 -1.62 -4.03
CA THR A 85 20.88 -2.80 -4.91
C THR A 85 20.41 -4.03 -4.15
N ILE A 86 19.95 -5.05 -4.88
CA ILE A 86 19.57 -6.33 -4.29
C ILE A 86 20.86 -6.97 -3.73
N PRO A 87 20.94 -7.23 -2.42
CA PRO A 87 22.14 -7.80 -1.82
C PRO A 87 22.36 -9.23 -2.37
N PRO A 88 23.61 -9.61 -2.70
CA PRO A 88 23.96 -11.01 -2.91
C PRO A 88 23.61 -11.87 -1.69
N LEU A 89 23.30 -13.16 -1.88
CA LEU A 89 22.84 -14.04 -0.80
C LEU A 89 23.81 -14.15 0.37
N ASP A 90 25.12 -14.11 0.12
CA ASP A 90 26.13 -14.13 1.17
C ASP A 90 26.23 -12.80 1.95
N VAL A 91 25.96 -11.67 1.30
CA VAL A 91 25.74 -10.38 1.98
C VAL A 91 24.48 -10.46 2.84
N LEU A 92 23.39 -11.06 2.34
CA LEU A 92 22.15 -11.27 3.10
C LEU A 92 22.35 -12.22 4.29
N HIS A 93 23.17 -13.26 4.17
CA HIS A 93 23.54 -14.14 5.28
C HIS A 93 24.33 -13.38 6.36
N SER A 94 25.12 -12.38 5.97
CA SER A 94 25.88 -11.53 6.89
C SER A 94 24.98 -10.56 7.68
N VAL A 95 23.83 -10.15 7.13
CA VAL A 95 22.84 -9.27 7.81
C VAL A 95 22.49 -9.82 9.19
N ARG A 96 22.21 -11.12 9.31
CA ARG A 96 21.85 -11.72 10.60
C ARG A 96 22.99 -11.61 11.62
N ALA A 97 24.23 -11.89 11.22
CA ALA A 97 25.38 -11.80 12.12
C ALA A 97 25.61 -10.37 12.60
N ILE A 98 25.50 -9.39 11.69
CA ILE A 98 25.64 -7.97 12.03
C ILE A 98 24.52 -7.51 12.95
N CYS A 99 23.28 -7.94 12.71
CA CYS A 99 22.16 -7.66 13.59
C CYS A 99 22.39 -8.15 15.03
N VAL A 100 22.95 -9.36 15.21
CA VAL A 100 23.32 -9.90 16.52
C VAL A 100 24.40 -9.04 17.17
N GLN A 101 25.45 -8.68 16.42
CA GLN A 101 26.51 -7.80 16.92
C GLN A 101 25.96 -6.43 17.38
N ILE A 102 25.09 -5.81 16.58
CA ILE A 102 24.45 -4.54 16.95
C ILE A 102 23.63 -4.70 18.24
N GLN A 103 22.92 -5.81 18.40
CA GLN A 103 22.11 -6.07 19.58
C GLN A 103 22.98 -6.24 20.84
N GLU A 104 24.16 -6.84 20.73
CA GLU A 104 25.10 -7.04 21.84
C GLU A 104 25.85 -5.74 22.21
N GLU A 105 26.10 -4.87 21.23
CA GLU A 105 26.89 -3.64 21.41
C GLU A 105 26.05 -2.37 21.69
N THR A 106 24.71 -2.47 21.66
CA THR A 106 23.83 -1.31 21.85
C THR A 106 23.22 -1.24 23.25
N ASP A 107 23.33 -0.06 23.87
CA ASP A 107 22.56 0.27 25.08
C ASP A 107 21.14 0.80 24.76
N ASP A 108 20.90 1.21 23.50
CA ASP A 108 19.57 1.62 23.03
C ASP A 108 18.66 0.41 22.84
N ASP A 109 17.34 0.61 22.93
CA ASP A 109 16.39 -0.40 22.46
C ASP A 109 16.69 -0.75 20.99
N TYR A 110 16.98 -2.03 20.76
CA TYR A 110 17.44 -2.55 19.47
C TYR A 110 16.44 -2.27 18.35
N PHE A 111 15.14 -2.42 18.61
CA PHE A 111 14.14 -2.21 17.58
C PHE A 111 13.91 -0.72 17.34
N ASP A 112 13.84 0.10 18.38
CA ASP A 112 13.70 1.56 18.26
C ASP A 112 14.87 2.16 17.48
N LEU A 113 16.08 1.65 17.65
CA LEU A 113 17.24 2.05 16.87
C LEU A 113 17.01 1.86 15.37
N PHE A 114 16.53 0.69 14.96
CA PHE A 114 16.31 0.37 13.54
C PHE A 114 15.10 1.12 12.95
N GLU A 115 14.02 1.30 13.73
CA GLU A 115 12.82 2.04 13.32
C GLU A 115 13.13 3.50 12.96
N LYS A 116 14.15 4.12 13.58
CA LYS A 116 14.62 5.47 13.21
C LYS A 116 15.13 5.56 11.76
N PHE A 117 15.68 4.46 11.23
CA PHE A 117 16.24 4.41 9.87
C PHE A 117 15.24 3.88 8.85
N SER A 118 14.39 2.94 9.23
CA SER A 118 13.36 2.39 8.35
C SER A 118 12.09 2.03 9.13
N PRO A 119 11.05 2.89 9.10
CA PRO A 119 9.79 2.59 9.77
C PRO A 119 9.15 1.27 9.30
N GLY A 120 8.69 0.46 10.26
CA GLY A 120 8.10 -0.86 10.07
C GLY A 120 9.11 -1.99 9.84
N ILE A 121 10.42 -1.74 9.99
CA ILE A 121 11.46 -2.75 9.75
C ILE A 121 11.49 -3.83 10.84
N THR A 122 11.02 -3.52 12.06
CA THR A 122 10.99 -4.45 13.21
C THR A 122 10.32 -5.78 12.90
N LYS A 123 9.26 -5.75 12.09
CA LYS A 123 8.56 -6.95 11.64
C LYS A 123 9.48 -7.94 10.90
N TYR A 124 10.45 -7.44 10.16
CA TYR A 124 11.40 -8.25 9.41
C TYR A 124 12.59 -8.66 10.30
N LEU A 125 13.05 -7.78 11.18
CA LEU A 125 14.12 -8.08 12.13
C LEU A 125 13.76 -9.27 13.05
N THR A 126 12.50 -9.36 13.50
CA THR A 126 12.03 -10.50 14.31
C THR A 126 11.99 -11.84 13.56
N LYS A 127 12.08 -11.82 12.22
CA LYS A 127 12.00 -13.01 11.35
C LYS A 127 13.25 -13.21 10.49
N LEU A 128 14.41 -12.65 10.87
CA LEU A 128 15.67 -12.71 10.10
C LEU A 128 16.04 -14.14 9.67
N ALA A 129 15.86 -15.13 10.54
CA ALA A 129 16.18 -16.53 10.24
C ALA A 129 15.33 -17.15 9.12
N ILE A 130 14.17 -16.55 8.81
CA ILE A 130 13.29 -16.95 7.71
C ILE A 130 13.59 -16.08 6.49
N ILE A 131 13.68 -14.76 6.66
CA ILE A 131 13.86 -13.79 5.56
C ILE A 131 15.19 -13.96 4.86
N CYS A 132 16.27 -14.25 5.60
CA CYS A 132 17.61 -14.41 5.03
C CYS A 132 17.83 -15.77 4.35
N ARG A 133 16.79 -16.60 4.14
CA ARG A 133 16.93 -17.89 3.43
C ARG A 133 16.88 -17.68 1.92
N ASP A 134 17.65 -18.48 1.18
CA ASP A 134 17.68 -18.48 -0.29
C ASP A 134 16.29 -18.67 -0.93
N ASN A 135 15.41 -19.43 -0.26
CA ASN A 135 14.06 -19.75 -0.72
C ASN A 135 12.96 -18.94 0.01
N TYR A 136 13.30 -17.80 0.61
CA TYR A 136 12.30 -16.93 1.24
C TYR A 136 11.28 -16.46 0.20
N GLU A 137 10.00 -16.74 0.46
CA GLU A 137 8.87 -16.20 -0.27
C GLU A 137 8.06 -15.29 0.67
N PRO A 138 7.91 -14.00 0.36
CA PRO A 138 7.12 -13.07 1.17
C PRO A 138 5.68 -13.54 1.32
N THR A 139 5.22 -13.58 2.57
CA THR A 139 3.81 -13.83 2.85
C THR A 139 2.97 -12.59 2.51
N HIS A 140 1.64 -12.75 2.38
CA HIS A 140 0.74 -11.59 2.24
C HIS A 140 0.93 -10.58 3.38
N ASP A 141 1.12 -11.08 4.60
CA ASP A 141 1.35 -10.25 5.78
C ASP A 141 2.66 -9.43 5.69
N ASP A 142 3.72 -10.02 5.11
CA ASP A 142 4.97 -9.30 4.82
C ASP A 142 4.74 -8.23 3.75
N ILE A 143 4.11 -8.58 2.63
CA ILE A 143 3.84 -7.66 1.51
C ILE A 143 3.02 -6.45 1.99
N LEU A 144 1.92 -6.67 2.71
CA LEU A 144 1.03 -5.62 3.20
C LEU A 144 1.76 -4.65 4.13
N SER A 145 2.63 -5.17 4.99
CA SER A 145 3.35 -4.37 5.98
C SER A 145 4.58 -3.64 5.43
N PHE A 146 5.06 -4.01 4.24
CA PHE A 146 6.32 -3.50 3.71
C PHE A 146 6.24 -2.04 3.23
N GLN A 147 6.67 -1.08 4.04
CA GLN A 147 6.50 0.34 3.68
C GLN A 147 7.37 0.82 2.50
N GLY A 148 8.41 0.06 2.11
CA GLY A 148 9.34 0.44 1.05
C GLY A 148 8.84 0.22 -0.39
N ALA A 149 7.71 -0.45 -0.59
CA ALA A 149 7.26 -0.84 -1.92
C ALA A 149 6.78 0.37 -2.76
N LYS A 150 7.42 0.57 -3.93
CA LYS A 150 6.95 1.53 -4.94
C LYS A 150 6.09 0.83 -5.98
N ILE A 151 4.81 0.63 -5.67
CA ILE A 151 3.87 -0.01 -6.58
C ILE A 151 3.22 1.05 -7.46
N LYS A 152 3.48 1.01 -8.76
CA LYS A 152 2.86 1.92 -9.73
C LYS A 152 1.50 1.42 -10.20
N SER A 153 1.34 0.11 -10.32
CA SER A 153 0.08 -0.50 -10.73
C SER A 153 0.01 -1.96 -10.32
N VAL A 154 -1.21 -2.48 -10.17
CA VAL A 154 -1.51 -3.89 -9.94
C VAL A 154 -2.55 -4.32 -10.97
N SER A 155 -2.39 -5.53 -11.51
CA SER A 155 -3.41 -6.14 -12.36
C SER A 155 -4.13 -7.22 -11.56
N ALA A 156 -5.45 -7.32 -11.73
CA ALA A 156 -6.28 -8.32 -11.08
C ALA A 156 -7.36 -8.78 -12.05
N VAL A 157 -7.73 -10.06 -12.00
CA VAL A 157 -8.92 -10.56 -12.70
C VAL A 157 -10.01 -10.72 -11.66
N ILE A 158 -11.10 -9.98 -11.82
CA ILE A 158 -12.21 -9.97 -10.87
C ILE A 158 -13.49 -10.30 -11.63
N ASP A 159 -14.19 -11.35 -11.22
CA ASP A 159 -15.35 -11.90 -11.92
C ASP A 159 -15.13 -12.07 -13.44
N GLN A 160 -13.95 -12.61 -13.80
CA GLN A 160 -13.50 -12.81 -15.18
C GLN A 160 -13.20 -11.53 -15.98
N VAL A 161 -13.33 -10.35 -15.37
CA VAL A 161 -12.98 -9.07 -15.99
C VAL A 161 -11.57 -8.65 -15.57
N PRO A 162 -10.65 -8.37 -16.51
CA PRO A 162 -9.33 -7.90 -16.18
C PRO A 162 -9.35 -6.41 -15.80
N PHE A 163 -8.80 -6.09 -14.65
CA PHE A 163 -8.61 -4.73 -14.15
C PHE A 163 -7.13 -4.39 -14.02
N LYS A 164 -6.80 -3.11 -14.25
CA LYS A 164 -5.50 -2.53 -13.93
C LYS A 164 -5.66 -1.32 -13.04
N PHE A 165 -5.29 -1.48 -11.78
CA PHE A 165 -5.28 -0.42 -10.78
C PHE A 165 -3.96 0.34 -10.84
N CYS A 166 -4.00 1.67 -10.94
CA CYS A 166 -2.80 2.50 -11.08
C CYS A 166 -2.70 3.50 -9.93
N ASP A 167 -1.60 3.48 -9.16
CA ASP A 167 -1.31 4.55 -8.20
C ASP A 167 -0.91 5.80 -8.98
N ARG A 168 -1.73 6.86 -8.87
CA ARG A 168 -1.46 8.13 -9.56
C ARG A 168 -0.90 9.21 -8.63
N GLY A 169 -0.83 8.95 -7.32
CA GLY A 169 -0.53 9.98 -6.33
C GLY A 169 -1.48 11.18 -6.44
N PHE A 170 -1.11 12.29 -5.79
CA PHE A 170 -1.72 13.59 -6.07
C PHE A 170 -0.78 14.75 -5.65
N PRO A 171 -0.66 15.84 -6.45
CA PRO A 171 -1.30 16.03 -7.75
C PRO A 171 -0.79 15.00 -8.77
N PRO A 172 -1.62 14.53 -9.72
CA PRO A 172 -1.19 13.50 -10.66
C PRO A 172 -0.10 14.09 -11.55
N SER A 173 1.14 13.69 -11.32
CA SER A 173 2.32 14.25 -12.01
C SER A 173 2.34 13.93 -13.51
N THR A 174 1.54 12.97 -13.95
CA THR A 174 1.36 12.59 -15.35
C THR A 174 -0.08 12.15 -15.63
N PHE A 175 -0.92 13.08 -16.08
CA PHE A 175 -2.20 12.73 -16.67
C PHE A 175 -1.98 12.16 -18.08
N PHE A 176 -1.83 10.84 -18.21
CA PHE A 176 -1.78 10.22 -19.54
C PHE A 176 -3.09 10.44 -20.31
N PRO A 177 -3.06 11.01 -21.53
CA PRO A 177 -4.26 11.44 -22.25
C PRO A 177 -5.02 10.33 -23.01
N SER A 178 -4.57 9.06 -22.99
CA SER A 178 -4.95 8.11 -24.05
C SER A 178 -5.86 6.93 -23.67
N ALA A 179 -6.34 6.81 -22.43
CA ALA A 179 -7.29 5.75 -22.06
C ALA A 179 -8.57 6.38 -21.51
N ARG A 180 -9.73 5.90 -21.98
CA ARG A 180 -11.04 6.20 -21.38
C ARG A 180 -10.96 5.75 -19.91
N ARG A 181 -10.94 6.71 -18.99
CA ARG A 181 -10.87 6.41 -17.55
C ARG A 181 -12.28 6.29 -17.02
N GLU A 182 -12.75 5.07 -16.91
CA GLU A 182 -14.13 4.80 -16.52
C GLU A 182 -14.29 4.90 -15.00
N PHE A 183 -13.24 4.61 -14.23
CA PHE A 183 -13.32 4.53 -12.77
C PHE A 183 -12.14 5.20 -12.08
N VAL A 184 -12.45 5.86 -10.97
CA VAL A 184 -11.51 6.44 -10.02
C VAL A 184 -11.82 5.89 -8.64
N VAL A 185 -10.80 5.43 -7.93
CA VAL A 185 -10.88 5.10 -6.51
C VAL A 185 -10.14 6.20 -5.74
N PHE A 186 -10.89 6.98 -4.97
CA PHE A 186 -10.36 8.05 -4.13
C PHE A 186 -10.17 7.56 -2.69
N CYS A 187 -8.93 7.37 -2.28
CA CYS A 187 -8.60 6.90 -0.94
C CYS A 187 -8.51 8.06 0.05
N ILE A 188 -9.20 7.93 1.19
CA ILE A 188 -9.16 8.84 2.33
C ILE A 188 -8.61 8.10 3.54
N ASN A 189 -7.77 8.75 4.34
CA ASN A 189 -7.37 8.21 5.65
C ASN A 189 -8.49 8.50 6.65
N SER A 190 -9.11 7.48 7.24
CA SER A 190 -10.20 7.66 8.22
C SER A 190 -9.79 8.50 9.44
N LEU A 191 -8.50 8.47 9.81
CA LEU A 191 -7.97 9.29 10.91
C LEU A 191 -7.92 10.80 10.59
N ALA A 192 -8.14 11.20 9.33
CA ALA A 192 -8.20 12.60 8.93
C ALA A 192 -9.50 13.31 9.39
N ILE A 193 -10.42 12.59 10.06
CA ILE A 193 -11.56 13.18 10.76
C ILE A 193 -11.12 14.25 11.76
N LYS A 194 -9.91 14.10 12.33
CA LYS A 194 -9.33 15.06 13.29
C LYS A 194 -9.18 16.47 12.74
N THR A 195 -9.09 16.60 11.42
CA THR A 195 -9.02 17.88 10.69
C THR A 195 -10.26 18.11 9.83
N GLY A 196 -11.37 17.45 10.15
CA GLY A 196 -12.63 17.48 9.41
C GLY A 196 -12.50 17.03 7.96
N TYR A 197 -11.52 16.18 7.62
CA TYR A 197 -11.20 15.77 6.25
C TYR A 197 -10.87 16.90 5.27
N SER A 198 -10.74 18.15 5.71
CA SER A 198 -10.56 19.36 4.87
C SER A 198 -9.62 19.19 3.68
N TYR A 199 -8.41 18.70 3.91
CA TYR A 199 -7.43 18.47 2.84
C TYR A 199 -7.87 17.35 1.87
N SER A 200 -8.42 16.26 2.39
CA SER A 200 -8.92 15.14 1.56
C SER A 200 -10.09 15.56 0.69
N PHE A 201 -11.00 16.35 1.25
CA PHE A 201 -12.19 16.85 0.56
C PHE A 201 -11.86 17.92 -0.49
N SER A 202 -10.95 18.85 -0.20
CA SER A 202 -10.45 19.78 -1.23
C SER A 202 -9.82 19.05 -2.41
N MET A 203 -9.12 17.94 -2.15
CA MET A 203 -8.54 17.11 -3.22
C MET A 203 -9.59 16.30 -3.97
N LEU A 204 -10.63 15.81 -3.30
CA LEU A 204 -11.75 15.14 -3.95
C LEU A 204 -12.48 16.11 -4.89
N GLU A 205 -12.77 17.32 -4.42
CA GLU A 205 -13.36 18.40 -5.23
C GLU A 205 -12.51 18.67 -6.49
N ALA A 206 -11.18 18.75 -6.34
CA ALA A 206 -10.28 18.92 -7.45
C ALA A 206 -10.32 17.75 -8.45
N VAL A 207 -10.47 16.50 -7.97
CA VAL A 207 -10.64 15.32 -8.83
C VAL A 207 -11.97 15.37 -9.58
N LEU A 208 -13.07 15.68 -8.89
CA LEU A 208 -14.41 15.77 -9.48
C LEU A 208 -14.47 16.88 -10.54
N GLY A 209 -13.84 18.03 -10.30
CA GLY A 209 -13.76 19.14 -11.26
C GLY A 209 -12.76 18.93 -12.41
N HIS A 210 -11.91 17.91 -12.35
CA HIS A 210 -10.83 17.73 -13.32
C HIS A 210 -11.35 17.23 -14.69
N LYS A 211 -10.91 17.87 -15.78
CA LYS A 211 -11.33 17.53 -17.16
C LYS A 211 -11.13 16.04 -17.49
N THR A 212 -10.04 15.45 -17.02
CA THR A 212 -9.72 14.03 -17.24
C THR A 212 -10.72 13.07 -16.59
N TYR A 213 -11.30 13.43 -15.44
CA TYR A 213 -12.20 12.57 -14.67
C TYR A 213 -13.67 13.00 -14.78
N LYS A 214 -13.98 13.96 -15.67
CA LYS A 214 -15.32 14.54 -15.82
C LYS A 214 -16.42 13.49 -16.08
N LYS A 215 -16.06 12.36 -16.69
CA LYS A 215 -16.99 11.25 -17.01
C LYS A 215 -16.67 9.96 -16.26
N SER A 216 -15.74 10.00 -15.31
CA SER A 216 -15.36 8.83 -14.53
C SER A 216 -16.33 8.65 -13.37
N LEU A 217 -16.70 7.41 -13.10
CA LEU A 217 -17.37 7.03 -11.86
C LEU A 217 -16.34 7.01 -10.72
N VAL A 218 -16.76 7.40 -9.52
CA VAL A 218 -15.89 7.61 -8.38
C VAL A 218 -16.34 6.73 -7.22
N GLY A 219 -15.45 5.85 -6.77
CA GLY A 219 -15.57 5.14 -5.49
C GLY A 219 -14.70 5.82 -4.44
N ILE A 220 -15.27 6.21 -3.32
CA ILE A 220 -14.53 6.79 -2.18
C ILE A 220 -14.25 5.69 -1.19
N ILE A 221 -12.97 5.47 -0.86
CA ILE A 221 -12.54 4.41 0.05
C ILE A 221 -11.84 5.01 1.26
N PHE A 222 -12.47 4.88 2.42
CA PHE A 222 -11.90 5.20 3.72
C PHE A 222 -10.99 4.06 4.20
N THR A 223 -9.69 4.28 4.14
CA THR A 223 -8.66 3.35 4.62
C THR A 223 -8.37 3.56 6.11
N LYS A 224 -7.69 2.59 6.74
CA LYS A 224 -7.30 2.64 8.16
C LYS A 224 -8.51 2.79 9.10
N ILE A 225 -9.65 2.20 8.70
CA ILE A 225 -10.88 2.28 9.48
C ILE A 225 -10.73 1.55 10.83
N ASP A 226 -9.95 0.47 10.85
CA ASP A 226 -9.57 -0.26 12.06
C ASP A 226 -8.87 0.66 13.08
N LEU A 227 -7.96 1.52 12.64
CA LEU A 227 -7.28 2.46 13.51
C LEU A 227 -8.22 3.53 14.07
N LEU A 228 -9.19 4.00 13.27
CA LEU A 228 -10.21 4.93 13.76
C LEU A 228 -11.13 4.25 14.78
N LEU A 229 -11.61 3.04 14.48
CA LEU A 229 -12.53 2.29 15.33
C LEU A 229 -11.88 1.86 16.66
N ASN A 230 -10.55 1.75 16.70
CA ASN A 230 -9.81 1.48 17.93
C ASN A 230 -9.46 2.76 18.73
N ALA A 231 -9.61 3.94 18.14
CA ALA A 231 -9.29 5.23 18.78
C ALA A 231 -10.50 5.81 19.51
N ARG A 232 -10.91 5.20 20.63
CA ARG A 232 -12.12 5.58 21.41
C ARG A 232 -12.24 7.07 21.70
N ASP A 233 -11.15 7.71 22.14
CA ASP A 233 -11.16 9.16 22.41
C ASP A 233 -11.53 9.98 21.17
N THR A 234 -11.04 9.55 20.00
CA THR A 234 -11.40 10.18 18.71
C THR A 234 -12.86 9.90 18.39
N LEU A 235 -13.35 8.67 18.57
CA LEU A 235 -14.75 8.34 18.29
C LEU A 235 -15.72 9.17 19.14
N HIS A 236 -15.50 9.25 20.45
CA HIS A 236 -16.34 10.06 21.33
C HIS A 236 -16.25 11.56 21.03
N THR A 237 -15.07 12.07 20.68
CA THR A 237 -14.88 13.50 20.37
C THR A 237 -15.66 13.94 19.12
N TYR A 238 -15.75 13.07 18.09
CA TYR A 238 -16.30 13.46 16.78
C TYR A 238 -17.67 12.84 16.47
N PHE A 239 -18.03 11.72 17.10
CA PHE A 239 -19.26 10.97 16.80
C PHE A 239 -20.10 10.65 18.04
N GLU A 240 -19.60 10.95 19.25
CA GLU A 240 -20.27 10.67 20.53
C GLU A 240 -20.67 9.19 20.71
N THR A 241 -20.01 8.27 20.02
CA THR A 241 -20.38 6.84 20.00
C THR A 241 -19.17 5.94 19.69
N ASP A 242 -19.17 4.72 20.22
CA ASP A 242 -18.22 3.66 19.86
C ASP A 242 -18.75 2.72 18.77
N SER A 243 -20.00 2.92 18.31
CA SER A 243 -20.61 2.04 17.32
C SER A 243 -20.01 2.25 15.94
N ALA A 244 -19.32 1.23 15.44
CA ALA A 244 -18.70 1.26 14.12
C ALA A 244 -19.71 1.53 12.98
N GLU A 245 -20.94 1.04 13.10
CA GLU A 245 -21.99 1.27 12.11
C GLU A 245 -22.44 2.73 12.10
N ILE A 246 -22.62 3.33 13.28
CA ILE A 246 -23.02 4.74 13.40
C ILE A 246 -21.90 5.65 12.86
N VAL A 247 -20.64 5.35 13.20
CA VAL A 247 -19.46 6.11 12.73
C VAL A 247 -19.38 6.06 11.20
N LYS A 248 -19.48 4.87 10.60
CA LYS A 248 -19.45 4.71 9.13
C LYS A 248 -20.64 5.41 8.46
N GLY A 249 -21.84 5.33 9.06
CA GLY A 249 -23.03 6.03 8.59
C GLY A 249 -22.86 7.56 8.61
N ALA A 250 -22.33 8.10 9.71
CA ALA A 250 -22.06 9.53 9.85
C ALA A 250 -21.03 10.03 8.84
N ILE A 251 -19.94 9.29 8.62
CA ILE A 251 -18.94 9.63 7.60
C ILE A 251 -19.55 9.61 6.20
N THR A 252 -20.39 8.60 5.91
CA THR A 252 -21.08 8.49 4.61
C THR A 252 -22.00 9.69 4.38
N GLN A 253 -22.81 10.05 5.39
CA GLN A 253 -23.69 11.20 5.34
C GLN A 253 -22.90 12.50 5.14
N GLN A 254 -21.78 12.68 5.85
CA GLN A 254 -20.93 13.87 5.70
C GLN A 254 -20.41 14.04 4.26
N VAL A 255 -20.02 12.95 3.60
CA VAL A 255 -19.60 13.01 2.19
C VAL A 255 -20.78 13.37 1.29
N GLN A 256 -21.95 12.77 1.51
CA GLN A 256 -23.15 13.04 0.71
C GLN A 256 -23.64 14.48 0.88
N ASP A 257 -23.60 15.03 2.09
CA ASP A 257 -23.99 16.42 2.37
C ASP A 257 -23.04 17.42 1.72
N GLN A 258 -21.76 17.08 1.62
CA GLN A 258 -20.73 17.96 1.07
C GLN A 258 -20.58 17.83 -0.46
N PHE A 259 -20.87 16.66 -1.02
CA PHE A 259 -20.65 16.34 -2.43
C PHE A 259 -21.93 15.76 -3.05
N ASP A 260 -22.75 16.66 -3.60
CA ASP A 260 -23.90 16.31 -4.44
C ASP A 260 -23.42 16.04 -5.89
N ASP A 261 -22.81 14.87 -6.10
CA ASP A 261 -22.28 14.45 -7.40
C ASP A 261 -22.65 12.99 -7.72
N ASP A 262 -23.53 12.80 -8.70
CA ASP A 262 -24.04 11.49 -9.15
C ASP A 262 -22.94 10.52 -9.62
N ARG A 263 -21.72 10.99 -9.85
CA ARG A 263 -20.58 10.13 -10.19
C ARG A 263 -20.04 9.39 -8.97
N ILE A 264 -20.34 9.83 -7.75
CA ILE A 264 -19.95 9.13 -6.52
C ILE A 264 -20.90 7.94 -6.34
N ILE A 265 -20.46 6.78 -6.83
CA ILE A 265 -21.27 5.56 -6.86
C ILE A 265 -21.12 4.70 -5.61
N HIS A 266 -20.09 4.95 -4.80
CA HIS A 266 -19.80 4.12 -3.63
C HIS A 266 -18.96 4.86 -2.59
N ILE A 267 -19.28 4.64 -1.31
CA ILE A 267 -18.46 5.02 -0.16
C ILE A 267 -18.18 3.73 0.64
N GLY A 268 -16.93 3.29 0.63
CA GLY A 268 -16.48 2.05 1.23
C GLY A 268 -15.47 2.27 2.35
N PHE A 269 -15.36 1.29 3.25
CA PHE A 269 -14.46 1.34 4.39
C PHE A 269 -13.59 0.08 4.40
N VAL A 270 -12.26 0.25 4.44
CA VAL A 270 -11.31 -0.85 4.35
C VAL A 270 -10.28 -0.80 5.46
N ASN A 271 -10.01 -1.97 6.03
CA ASN A 271 -8.73 -2.22 6.68
C ASN A 271 -7.81 -2.81 5.61
N SER A 272 -6.87 -2.02 5.08
CA SER A 272 -5.98 -2.50 4.03
C SER A 272 -5.01 -3.60 4.51
N MET A 273 -4.92 -3.87 5.81
CA MET A 273 -4.20 -5.01 6.36
C MET A 273 -5.04 -6.30 6.36
N ASP A 274 -6.35 -6.20 6.10
CA ASP A 274 -7.26 -7.32 5.94
C ASP A 274 -7.79 -7.36 4.48
N PRO A 275 -7.20 -8.19 3.60
CA PRO A 275 -7.60 -8.29 2.21
C PRO A 275 -9.07 -8.66 1.99
N SER A 276 -9.75 -9.27 2.97
CA SER A 276 -11.18 -9.61 2.85
C SER A 276 -12.06 -8.36 2.76
N THR A 277 -11.71 -7.28 3.47
CA THR A 277 -12.46 -6.01 3.44
C THR A 277 -12.31 -5.28 2.11
N VAL A 278 -11.20 -5.51 1.41
CA VAL A 278 -10.92 -4.91 0.10
C VAL A 278 -11.80 -5.51 -0.99
N ASN A 279 -12.10 -6.81 -0.91
CA ASN A 279 -13.04 -7.44 -1.81
C ASN A 279 -14.41 -6.76 -1.73
N VAL A 280 -14.96 -6.63 -0.51
CA VAL A 280 -16.28 -6.02 -0.29
C VAL A 280 -16.32 -4.58 -0.82
N ALA A 281 -15.29 -3.79 -0.56
CA ALA A 281 -15.23 -2.40 -1.01
C ALA A 281 -15.04 -2.23 -2.53
N LEU A 282 -14.43 -3.21 -3.19
CA LEU A 282 -14.24 -3.18 -4.65
C LEU A 282 -15.37 -3.86 -5.42
N GLN A 283 -16.07 -4.83 -4.83
CA GLN A 283 -17.20 -5.51 -5.45
C GLN A 283 -18.27 -4.54 -5.95
N MET A 284 -18.49 -3.41 -5.27
CA MET A 284 -19.43 -2.40 -5.74
C MET A 284 -18.94 -1.59 -6.95
N VAL A 285 -17.61 -1.40 -7.08
CA VAL A 285 -17.00 -0.83 -8.31
C VAL A 285 -17.20 -1.81 -9.47
N ILE A 286 -17.07 -3.11 -9.22
CA ILE A 286 -17.21 -4.17 -10.22
C ILE A 286 -18.67 -4.37 -10.66
N GLN A 287 -19.62 -4.36 -9.72
CA GLN A 287 -21.05 -4.48 -10.02
C GLN A 287 -21.52 -3.40 -10.99
N HIS A 288 -21.11 -2.14 -10.78
CA HIS A 288 -21.43 -1.05 -11.71
C HIS A 288 -20.75 -1.18 -13.09
N VAL A 289 -19.65 -1.94 -13.19
CA VAL A 289 -19.00 -2.25 -14.48
C VAL A 289 -19.74 -3.37 -15.22
N GLY A 290 -20.30 -4.34 -14.50
CA GLY A 290 -21.03 -5.47 -15.09
C GLY A 290 -22.39 -5.10 -15.67
N GLU A 291 -23.00 -4.02 -15.16
CA GLU A 291 -24.31 -3.53 -15.60
C GLU A 291 -24.24 -2.57 -16.81
N ASN A 292 -23.03 -2.12 -17.22
CA ASN A 292 -22.80 -1.13 -18.28
C ASN A 292 -21.86 -1.62 -19.41
#